data_AF-A0A7E4ZQB3-F1
#
_entry.id   AF-A0A7E4ZQB3-F1
#
_cell.length_a   1.000
_cell.length_b   1.000
_cell.length_c   1.000
_cell.angle_alpha   90.00
_cell.angle_beta   90.00
_cell.angle_gamma   90.00
#
_symmetry.space_group_name_H-M   'P 1'
#
loop_
_entity.id
_entity.type
_entity.pdbx_description
1 polymer ?
#
loop_
_entity_poly.entity_id
_entity_poly.type
_entity_poly.pdbx_seq_one_letter_code
_entity_poly.pdbx_strand_id
1 'polypeptide(L)'
;VTIRMNLNISIPIEAFPNVAPSMPIELTAWLAATWPELTVFDRVKRAAAMLHGRILLTSMRLGPNSRGRRFRFLNFSTRPTREIRIRGGPMSGTPLPAYFKRKHGIHLAESADFPAAYGVLPDGSEGHFPLEL
;
A
#
# COMPACT_ATOMS: atom_id res chain seq x y z
N VAL A 1 2.15 -12.78 -24.14
CA VAL A 1 1.32 -13.14 -22.96
C VAL A 1 1.26 -11.91 -22.08
N THR A 2 0.11 -11.24 -22.05
CA THR A 2 -0.10 -10.01 -21.29
C THR A 2 -0.85 -10.37 -20.03
N ILE A 3 -0.22 -10.24 -18.86
CA ILE A 3 -0.88 -10.48 -17.58
C ILE A 3 -1.46 -9.14 -17.10
N ARG A 4 -2.79 -9.01 -17.04
CA ARG A 4 -3.47 -7.98 -16.25
C ARG A 4 -3.76 -8.58 -14.88
N MET A 5 -3.26 -7.99 -13.79
CA MET A 5 -3.50 -8.47 -12.42
C MET A 5 -4.34 -7.46 -11.64
N ASN A 6 -5.40 -7.95 -10.99
CA ASN A 6 -6.33 -7.17 -10.16
C ASN A 6 -5.88 -7.13 -8.69
N LEU A 7 -5.76 -5.92 -8.12
CA LEU A 7 -5.35 -5.65 -6.73
C LEU A 7 -6.51 -5.74 -5.73
N ASN A 8 -6.76 -6.90 -5.10
CA ASN A 8 -7.84 -7.08 -4.11
C ASN A 8 -7.53 -6.47 -2.74
N ILE A 9 -7.87 -5.18 -2.58
CA ILE A 9 -7.99 -4.52 -1.27
C ILE A 9 -9.47 -4.52 -0.85
N SER A 10 -9.82 -5.23 0.23
CA SER A 10 -11.13 -5.08 0.89
C SER A 10 -11.09 -3.93 1.89
N ILE A 11 -11.58 -2.75 1.51
CA ILE A 11 -11.78 -1.60 2.41
C ILE A 11 -13.29 -1.55 2.74
N PRO A 12 -13.72 -1.42 4.02
CA PRO A 12 -15.14 -1.30 4.34
C PRO A 12 -15.80 -0.13 3.57
N ILE A 13 -16.94 -0.39 2.93
CA ILE A 13 -17.45 0.38 1.77
C ILE A 13 -18.17 1.67 2.16
N GLU A 14 -18.40 1.91 3.44
CA GLU A 14 -19.10 3.11 3.92
C GLU A 14 -18.37 4.42 3.59
N ALA A 15 -17.14 4.37 3.06
CA ALA A 15 -16.38 5.51 2.53
C ALA A 15 -16.40 5.63 0.98
N PHE A 16 -17.13 4.77 0.27
CA PHE A 16 -17.06 4.63 -1.21
C PHE A 16 -18.47 4.48 -1.81
N PRO A 17 -19.21 5.58 -2.06
CA PRO A 17 -20.60 5.50 -2.50
C PRO A 17 -20.80 4.80 -3.86
N ASN A 18 -19.73 4.54 -4.62
CA ASN A 18 -19.79 3.99 -5.99
C ASN A 18 -18.95 2.70 -6.19
N VAL A 19 -18.47 2.03 -5.13
CA VAL A 19 -17.68 0.80 -5.28
C VAL A 19 -18.37 -0.39 -4.62
N ALA A 20 -18.65 -1.43 -5.40
CA ALA A 20 -19.26 -2.67 -4.91
C ALA A 20 -18.36 -3.37 -3.86
N PRO A 21 -18.92 -3.86 -2.74
CA PRO A 21 -18.17 -4.43 -1.62
C PRO A 21 -17.15 -5.53 -1.85
N SER A 22 -17.29 -6.23 -2.96
CA SER A 22 -16.50 -7.39 -3.30
C SER A 22 -15.36 -7.08 -4.29
N MET A 23 -15.21 -5.82 -4.72
CA MET A 23 -14.26 -5.49 -5.79
C MET A 23 -12.88 -5.01 -5.27
N PRO A 24 -11.79 -5.50 -5.89
CA PRO A 24 -10.45 -4.94 -5.72
C PRO A 24 -10.42 -3.46 -6.08
N ILE A 25 -9.93 -2.59 -5.21
CA ILE A 25 -9.60 -1.20 -5.59
C ILE A 25 -8.09 -1.08 -5.74
N GLU A 26 -7.62 -0.77 -6.95
CA GLU A 26 -6.26 -0.27 -7.17
C GLU A 26 -6.14 1.13 -6.55
N LEU A 27 -5.39 1.23 -5.45
CA LEU A 27 -5.36 2.44 -4.62
C LEU A 27 -4.82 3.65 -5.39
N THR A 28 -3.83 3.44 -6.28
CA THR A 28 -3.29 4.47 -7.19
C THR A 28 -4.34 4.96 -8.19
N ALA A 29 -5.06 4.06 -8.84
CA ALA A 29 -6.12 4.41 -9.80
C ALA A 29 -7.29 5.12 -9.11
N TRP A 30 -7.69 4.66 -7.92
CA TRP A 30 -8.75 5.29 -7.14
C TRP A 30 -8.38 6.70 -6.67
N LEU A 31 -7.16 6.91 -6.18
CA LEU A 31 -6.67 8.24 -5.82
C LEU A 31 -6.74 9.19 -7.02
N ALA A 32 -6.32 8.72 -8.21
CA ALA A 32 -6.35 9.52 -9.42
C ALA A 32 -7.76 9.84 -9.92
N ALA A 33 -8.70 8.91 -9.81
CA ALA A 33 -10.08 9.09 -10.25
C ALA A 33 -10.94 9.92 -9.28
N THR A 34 -10.66 9.88 -7.97
CA THR A 34 -11.52 10.51 -6.96
C THR A 34 -11.33 12.02 -6.89
N TRP A 35 -10.10 12.52 -7.07
CA TRP A 35 -9.79 13.95 -7.06
C TRP A 35 -8.80 14.30 -8.18
N PRO A 36 -9.22 14.23 -9.45
CA PRO A 36 -8.36 14.43 -10.61
C PRO A 36 -7.69 15.81 -10.65
N GLU A 37 -8.24 16.80 -9.94
CA GLU A 37 -7.71 18.15 -9.82
C GLU A 37 -6.56 18.30 -8.81
N LEU A 38 -6.40 17.36 -7.87
CA LEU A 38 -5.39 17.45 -6.81
C LEU A 38 -4.05 16.83 -7.19
N THR A 39 -2.97 17.27 -6.54
CA THR A 39 -1.67 16.58 -6.66
C THR A 39 -1.74 15.18 -6.03
N VAL A 40 -0.84 14.27 -6.44
CA VAL A 40 -0.72 12.94 -5.84
C VAL A 40 -0.60 13.00 -4.31
N PHE A 41 0.22 13.91 -3.78
CA PHE A 41 0.41 14.03 -2.33
C PHE A 41 -0.85 14.54 -1.62
N ASP A 42 -1.60 15.45 -2.22
CA ASP A 42 -2.82 15.99 -1.61
C ASP A 42 -3.98 14.99 -1.67
N ARG A 43 -4.07 14.19 -2.75
CA ARG A 43 -4.98 13.02 -2.83
C ARG A 43 -4.69 12.04 -1.70
N VAL A 44 -3.41 11.72 -1.49
CA VAL A 44 -2.95 10.80 -0.45
C VAL A 44 -3.28 11.33 0.95
N LYS A 45 -3.03 12.62 1.23
CA LYS A 45 -3.42 13.25 2.51
C LYS A 45 -4.93 13.14 2.77
N ARG A 46 -5.74 13.40 1.75
CA ARG A 46 -7.21 13.33 1.87
C ARG A 46 -7.70 11.90 2.10
N ALA A 47 -7.12 10.94 1.39
CA ALA A 47 -7.38 9.52 1.62
C ALA A 47 -6.95 9.04 3.01
N ALA A 48 -5.86 9.59 3.57
CA ALA A 48 -5.36 9.20 4.89
C ALA A 48 -6.43 9.33 5.97
N ALA A 49 -7.20 10.43 5.95
CA ALA A 49 -8.27 10.68 6.90
C ALA A 49 -9.40 9.65 6.79
N MET A 50 -9.73 9.19 5.58
CA MET A 50 -10.78 8.21 5.35
C MET A 50 -10.35 6.78 5.75
N LEU A 51 -9.06 6.48 5.59
CA LEU A 51 -8.49 5.15 5.84
C LEU A 51 -7.98 4.97 7.27
N HIS A 52 -7.78 6.05 8.04
CA HIS A 52 -7.24 6.01 9.39
C HIS A 52 -8.00 5.01 10.28
N GLY A 53 -7.26 4.08 10.90
CA GLY A 53 -7.79 3.06 11.79
C GLY A 53 -8.42 1.85 11.09
N ARG A 54 -8.57 1.86 9.76
CA ARG A 54 -9.15 0.73 9.00
C ARG A 54 -8.14 -0.41 8.86
N ILE A 55 -8.66 -1.63 8.73
CA ILE A 55 -7.85 -2.80 8.39
C ILE A 55 -7.71 -2.87 6.87
N LEU A 56 -6.47 -2.82 6.38
CA LEU A 56 -6.13 -3.04 4.99
C LEU A 56 -5.50 -4.43 4.82
N LEU A 57 -5.58 -4.97 3.61
CA LEU A 57 -5.00 -6.24 3.22
C LEU A 57 -4.08 -6.00 2.02
N THR A 58 -2.81 -6.41 2.12
CA THR A 58 -1.94 -6.43 0.94
C THR A 58 -2.42 -7.52 -0.02
N SER A 59 -2.68 -7.15 -1.26
CA SER A 59 -3.17 -8.00 -2.35
C SER A 59 -2.11 -8.96 -2.90
N MET A 60 -0.82 -8.58 -2.85
CA MET A 60 0.26 -9.40 -3.38
C MET A 60 0.71 -10.49 -2.39
N ARG A 61 0.88 -11.70 -2.91
CA ARG A 61 1.53 -12.79 -2.18
C ARG A 61 3.03 -12.51 -2.09
N LEU A 62 3.53 -12.19 -0.90
CA LEU A 62 4.96 -11.96 -0.63
C LEU A 62 5.80 -13.27 -0.60
N GLY A 63 5.34 -14.31 -1.31
CA GLY A 63 5.99 -15.62 -1.41
C GLY A 63 5.00 -16.76 -1.71
N PRO A 64 5.49 -17.98 -2.04
CA PRO A 64 4.65 -19.12 -2.47
C PRO A 64 3.54 -19.50 -1.49
N ASN A 65 3.74 -19.24 -0.19
CA ASN A 65 2.81 -19.52 0.90
C ASN A 65 2.35 -18.26 1.65
N SER A 66 2.64 -17.07 1.14
CA SER A 66 2.24 -15.81 1.80
C SER A 66 0.79 -15.52 1.50
N ARG A 67 -0.09 -15.64 2.51
CA ARG A 67 -1.38 -14.95 2.50
C ARG A 67 -1.11 -13.44 2.54
N GLY A 68 -1.99 -12.63 1.95
CA GLY A 68 -1.93 -11.18 2.09
C GLY A 68 -1.85 -10.79 3.56
N ARG A 69 -1.02 -9.80 3.91
CA ARG A 69 -0.88 -9.37 5.31
C ARG A 69 -1.94 -8.32 5.61
N ARG A 70 -2.70 -8.55 6.68
CA ARG A 70 -3.62 -7.56 7.23
C ARG A 70 -2.84 -6.59 8.10
N PHE A 71 -3.15 -5.31 8.04
CA PHE A 71 -2.59 -4.32 8.95
C PHE A 71 -3.61 -3.22 9.23
N ARG A 72 -3.53 -2.61 10.42
CA ARG A 72 -4.30 -1.41 10.76
C ARG A 72 -3.58 -0.20 10.18
N PHE A 73 -4.20 0.46 9.22
CA PHE A 73 -3.66 1.68 8.62
C PHE A 73 -3.68 2.82 9.63
N LEU A 74 -2.56 3.54 9.72
CA LEU A 74 -2.42 4.73 10.55
C LEU A 74 -2.29 5.98 9.69
N ASN A 75 -1.38 6.00 8.73
CA ASN A 75 -1.18 7.14 7.85
C ASN A 75 -0.41 6.73 6.59
N PHE A 76 -0.16 7.66 5.69
CA PHE A 76 0.87 7.50 4.67
C PHE A 76 2.21 8.07 5.15
N SER A 77 3.30 7.59 4.57
CA SER A 77 4.63 8.15 4.83
C SER A 77 4.71 9.61 4.37
N THR A 78 5.52 10.41 5.06
CA THR A 78 5.76 11.80 4.66
C THR A 78 6.73 11.93 3.49
N ARG A 79 7.37 10.82 3.10
CA ARG A 79 8.36 10.73 2.01
C ARG A 79 7.95 9.67 0.98
N PRO A 80 8.43 9.75 -0.26
CA PRO A 80 8.25 8.70 -1.26
C PRO A 80 8.78 7.34 -0.81
N THR A 81 8.18 6.26 -1.31
CA THR A 81 8.54 4.87 -1.03
C THR A 81 10.03 4.59 -1.25
N ARG A 82 10.64 5.17 -2.30
CA ARG A 82 12.07 5.02 -2.61
C ARG A 82 13.02 5.57 -1.54
N GLU A 83 12.55 6.50 -0.71
CA GLU A 83 13.35 7.12 0.37
C GLU A 83 13.15 6.41 1.72
N ILE A 84 12.14 5.54 1.83
CA ILE A 84 11.89 4.78 3.05
C ILE A 84 12.94 3.69 3.17
N ARG A 85 13.48 3.52 4.38
CA ARG A 85 14.46 2.47 4.70
C ARG A 85 13.88 1.51 5.73
N ILE A 86 14.20 0.23 5.57
CA ILE A 86 13.87 -0.81 6.54
C ILE A 86 14.53 -0.47 7.88
N ARG A 87 13.77 -0.61 8.97
CA ARG A 87 14.25 -0.43 10.33
C ARG A 87 14.38 -1.79 11.00
N GLY A 88 15.57 -2.07 11.52
CA GLY A 88 15.84 -3.30 12.28
C GLY A 88 16.03 -4.55 11.41
N GLY A 89 16.55 -5.59 12.05
CA GLY A 89 16.86 -6.87 11.43
C GLY A 89 18.02 -6.83 10.41
N PRO A 90 18.27 -7.96 9.71
CA PRO A 90 19.44 -8.14 8.85
C PRO A 90 19.50 -7.21 7.62
N MET A 91 18.39 -6.56 7.27
CA MET A 91 18.28 -5.66 6.12
C MET A 91 18.07 -4.19 6.53
N SER A 92 18.34 -3.85 7.79
CA SER A 92 18.24 -2.47 8.28
C SER A 92 19.01 -1.50 7.39
N GLY A 93 18.42 -0.33 7.11
CA GLY A 93 19.00 0.68 6.23
C GLY A 93 18.79 0.44 4.73
N THR A 94 18.32 -0.74 4.32
CA THR A 94 18.01 -1.04 2.91
C THR A 94 16.79 -0.22 2.46
N PRO A 95 16.83 0.46 1.30
CA PRO A 95 15.66 1.12 0.72
C PRO A 95 14.50 0.15 0.52
N LEU A 96 13.27 0.59 0.78
CA LEU A 96 12.08 -0.25 0.76
C LEU A 96 11.90 -0.97 -0.60
N PRO A 97 12.07 -0.33 -1.77
CA PRO A 97 12.04 -1.04 -3.05
C PRO A 97 13.12 -2.11 -3.20
N ALA A 98 14.34 -1.83 -2.72
CA ALA A 98 15.42 -2.81 -2.78
C ALA A 98 15.15 -4.00 -1.86
N TYR A 99 14.52 -3.79 -0.71
CA TYR A 99 14.06 -4.86 0.17
C TYR A 99 13.03 -5.76 -0.51
N PHE A 100 11.97 -5.19 -1.10
CA PHE A 100 10.93 -5.97 -1.78
C PHE A 100 11.47 -6.70 -3.01
N LYS A 101 12.39 -6.08 -3.77
CA LYS A 101 13.06 -6.75 -4.90
C LYS A 101 13.91 -7.93 -4.44
N ARG A 102 14.74 -7.76 -3.41
CA ARG A 102 15.67 -8.81 -2.94
C ARG A 102 14.96 -9.94 -2.21
N LYS A 103 14.02 -9.62 -1.33
CA LYS A 103 13.38 -10.62 -0.46
C LYS A 103 12.18 -11.30 -1.11
N HIS A 104 11.46 -10.58 -1.96
CA HIS A 104 10.19 -11.04 -2.52
C HIS A 104 10.18 -11.11 -4.06
N GLY A 105 11.26 -10.66 -4.74
CA GLY A 105 11.31 -10.61 -6.20
C GLY A 105 10.38 -9.55 -6.81
N ILE A 106 9.83 -8.64 -5.99
CA ILE A 106 8.82 -7.66 -6.43
C ILE A 106 9.52 -6.38 -6.88
N HIS A 107 9.20 -5.92 -8.09
CA HIS A 107 9.67 -4.65 -8.61
C HIS A 107 8.60 -3.57 -8.45
N LEU A 108 8.83 -2.62 -7.54
CA LEU A 108 7.91 -1.51 -7.26
C LEU A 108 8.06 -0.39 -8.30
N ALA A 109 7.73 -0.66 -9.55
CA ALA A 109 8.00 0.27 -10.65
C ALA A 109 7.15 1.55 -10.54
N GLU A 110 5.88 1.41 -10.18
CA GLU A 110 4.93 2.52 -10.20
C GLU A 110 4.81 3.20 -8.84
N SER A 111 4.91 2.44 -7.75
CA SER A 111 4.70 2.96 -6.38
C SER A 111 5.94 3.60 -5.74
N ALA A 112 7.12 3.53 -6.36
CA ALA A 112 8.37 4.05 -5.79
C ALA A 112 8.34 5.56 -5.50
N ASP A 113 7.64 6.34 -6.35
CA ASP A 113 7.53 7.79 -6.23
C ASP A 113 6.33 8.25 -5.38
N PHE A 114 5.49 7.30 -4.95
CA PHE A 114 4.35 7.56 -4.08
C PHE A 114 4.70 7.35 -2.61
N PRO A 115 4.02 8.04 -1.67
CA PRO A 115 4.02 7.66 -0.27
C PRO A 115 3.62 6.19 -0.06
N ALA A 116 4.21 5.52 0.91
CA ALA A 116 3.79 4.18 1.32
C ALA A 116 2.69 4.30 2.39
N ALA A 117 1.78 3.33 2.43
CA ALA A 117 0.89 3.15 3.58
C ALA A 117 1.71 2.74 4.81
N TYR A 118 1.40 3.29 5.96
CA TYR A 118 2.04 2.97 7.24
C TYR A 118 0.99 2.49 8.23
N GLY A 119 1.33 1.44 8.96
CA GLY A 119 0.41 0.84 9.90
C GLY A 119 1.00 -0.26 10.76
N VAL A 120 0.12 -0.87 11.56
CA VAL A 120 0.46 -1.88 12.58
C VAL A 120 -0.07 -3.24 12.16
N LEU A 121 0.81 -4.24 12.18
CA LEU A 121 0.49 -5.64 11.93
C LEU A 121 -0.18 -6.28 13.17
N PRO A 122 -0.82 -7.46 13.05
CA PRO A 122 -1.50 -8.12 14.17
C PRO A 122 -0.57 -8.52 15.32
N ASP A 123 0.73 -8.66 15.04
CA ASP A 123 1.78 -8.92 16.01
C ASP A 123 2.28 -7.65 16.74
N GLY A 124 1.67 -6.50 16.47
CA GLY A 124 2.04 -5.20 17.05
C GLY A 124 3.22 -4.52 16.36
N SER A 125 3.86 -5.16 15.38
CA SER A 125 4.96 -4.55 14.64
C SER A 125 4.46 -3.50 13.66
N GLU A 126 5.20 -2.41 13.53
CA GLU A 126 4.89 -1.34 12.57
C GLU A 126 5.62 -1.54 11.25
N GLY A 127 4.99 -1.15 10.15
CA GLY A 127 5.54 -1.34 8.82
C GLY A 127 5.09 -0.30 7.80
N HIS A 128 5.89 -0.18 6.75
CA HIS A 128 5.54 0.58 5.56
C HIS A 128 5.23 -0.39 4.42
N PHE A 129 4.14 -0.12 3.70
CA PHE A 129 3.56 -0.95 2.66
C PHE A 129 3.40 -0.06 1.41
N PRO A 130 4.21 -0.29 0.36
CA PRO A 130 4.04 0.38 -0.94
C PRO A 130 2.60 0.24 -1.45
N LEU A 131 2.06 1.27 -2.11
CA LEU A 131 0.64 1.32 -2.52
C LEU A 131 0.25 0.25 -3.56
N GLU A 132 1.25 -0.31 -4.24
CA GLU A 132 1.10 -1.40 -5.22
C GLU A 132 0.89 -2.77 -4.54
N LEU A 133 1.07 -2.86 -3.21
CA LEU A 133 0.86 -4.08 -2.43
C LEU A 133 -0.49 -4.06 -1.73
#